data_AF-X1CZE2-F1
#
_entry.id   AF-X1CZE2-F1
#
_cell.length_a   1.000
_cell.length_b   1.000
_cell.length_c   1.000
_cell.angle_alpha   90.00
_cell.angle_beta   90.00
_cell.angle_gamma   90.00
#
_symmetry.space_group_name_H-M   'P 1'
#
loop_
_entity.id
_entity.type
_entity.pdbx_description
1 polymer ?
#
loop_
_entity_poly.entity_id
_entity_poly.type
_entity_poly.pdbx_seq_one_letter_code
_entity_poly.pdbx_strand_id
1 'polypeptide(L)' 'DLTQQFENVTRAAHKQGIPFPDPVLSLTTLTGSAIPYLRICEEGLVNLKSGKNVSLFVE' A
#
# COMPACT_ATOMS: atom_id res chain seq x y z
N ASP A 1 13.48 -18.61 4.96
CA ASP A 1 13.49 -17.56 5.99
C ASP A 1 12.58 -16.43 5.53
N LEU A 2 11.52 -16.15 6.29
CA LEU A 2 10.48 -15.19 5.91
C LEU A 2 11.05 -13.77 5.87
N THR A 3 11.96 -13.45 6.79
CA THR A 3 12.65 -12.16 6.84
C THR A 3 13.37 -11.86 5.53
N GLN A 4 14.09 -12.85 4.99
CA GLN A 4 14.81 -12.70 3.74
C GLN A 4 13.89 -12.41 2.54
N GLN A 5 12.68 -12.98 2.53
CA GLN A 5 11.70 -12.73 1.47
C GLN A 5 11.19 -11.29 1.51
N PHE A 6 10.89 -10.76 2.71
CA PHE A 6 10.49 -9.36 2.88
C PHE A 6 11.58 -8.40 2.44
N GLU A 7 12.85 -8.66 2.78
CA GLU A 7 13.97 -7.85 2.32
C GLU A 7 14.10 -7.82 0.80
N ASN A 8 13.85 -8.95 0.13
CA ASN A 8 13.88 -9.02 -1.33
C ASN A 8 12.78 -8.17 -1.96
N VAL A 9 11.57 -8.18 -1.39
CA VAL A 9 10.45 -7.33 -1.83
C VAL A 9 10.79 -5.85 -1.63
N THR A 10 11.26 -5.47 -0.44
CA THR A 10 11.65 -4.08 -0.13
C THR A 10 12.73 -3.58 -1.08
N ARG A 11 13.78 -4.39 -1.31
CA ARG A 11 14.85 -4.04 -2.25
C ARG A 11 14.34 -3.88 -3.69
N ALA A 12 13.45 -4.76 -4.14
CA ALA A 12 12.85 -4.67 -5.46
C ALA A 12 11.99 -3.40 -5.59
N ALA A 13 11.20 -3.07 -4.57
CA ALA A 13 10.40 -1.85 -4.52
C ALA A 13 11.26 -0.58 -4.61
N HIS A 14 12.35 -0.49 -3.86
CA HIS A 14 13.29 0.63 -3.94
C HIS A 14 13.94 0.76 -5.32
N LYS A 15 14.31 -0.36 -5.96
CA LYS A 15 14.84 -0.36 -7.34
C LYS A 15 13.86 0.17 -8.37
N GLN A 16 12.55 0.09 -8.10
CA GLN A 16 11.50 0.66 -8.95
C GLN A 16 11.23 2.15 -8.62
N GLY A 17 12.01 2.76 -7.73
CA GLY A 17 11.89 4.18 -7.38
C GLY A 17 10.85 4.48 -6.29
N ILE A 18 10.34 3.47 -5.58
CA ILE A 18 9.42 3.70 -4.46
C ILE A 18 10.18 4.40 -3.31
N PRO A 19 9.78 5.61 -2.88
CA PRO A 19 10.55 6.42 -1.94
C PRO A 19 10.27 6.09 -0.46
N PHE A 20 9.37 5.14 -0.19
CA PHE A 20 9.01 4.79 1.18
C PHE A 20 10.17 4.07 1.89
N PRO A 21 10.53 4.47 3.13
CA PRO A 21 11.56 3.78 3.91
C PRO A 21 11.26 2.29 4.10
N ASP A 22 9.99 1.96 4.33
CA ASP A 22 9.47 0.60 4.35
C ASP A 22 8.22 0.50 3.44
N PRO A 23 8.39 0.06 2.18
CA PRO A 23 7.31 -0.11 1.23
C PRO A 23 6.26 -1.14 1.69
N VAL A 24 6.69 -2.19 2.40
CA VAL A 24 5.79 -3.28 2.79
C VAL A 24 4.92 -2.86 3.96
N LEU A 25 5.49 -2.16 4.95
CA LEU A 25 4.72 -1.53 6.02
C LEU A 25 3.70 -0.54 5.46
N SER A 26 4.10 0.28 4.49
CA SER A 26 3.22 1.26 3.85
C SER A 26 2.01 0.58 3.18
N LEU A 27 2.26 -0.49 2.40
CA LEU A 27 1.20 -1.26 1.75
C LEU A 27 0.28 -1.95 2.78
N THR A 28 0.86 -2.56 3.81
CA THR A 28 0.09 -3.24 4.87
C THR A 28 -0.79 -2.27 5.65
N THR A 29 -0.31 -1.05 5.86
CA THR A 29 -1.08 0.02 6.52
C THR A 29 -2.31 0.41 5.71
N LEU A 30 -2.20 0.42 4.38
CA LEU A 30 -3.29 0.74 3.45
C LEU A 30 -4.33 -0.38 3.29
N THR A 31 -3.98 -1.65 3.54
CA THR A 31 -4.94 -2.76 3.49
C THR A 31 -5.70 -2.96 4.81
N GLY A 32 -5.12 -2.46 5.92
CA GLY A 32 -5.74 -2.42 7.24
C GLY A 32 -6.62 -1.18 7.46
N SER A 33 -7.17 -1.06 8.68
CA SER A 33 -8.03 0.07 9.10
C SER A 33 -7.24 1.30 9.57
N ALA A 34 -5.92 1.33 9.34
CA ALA A 34 -5.02 2.29 9.99
C ALA A 34 -5.07 3.70 9.38
N ILE A 35 -5.47 3.84 8.11
CA ILE A 35 -5.64 5.14 7.47
C ILE A 35 -7.11 5.55 7.55
N PRO A 36 -7.44 6.74 8.11
CA PRO A 36 -8.81 7.20 8.20
C PRO A 36 -9.46 7.25 6.82
N TYR A 37 -10.40 6.32 6.62
CA TYR A 37 -11.28 6.20 5.47
C TYR A 37 -10.66 5.74 4.15
N LEU A 38 -9.35 5.64 3.95
CA LEU A 38 -8.78 5.09 2.70
C LEU A 38 -8.26 3.68 2.91
N ARG A 39 -8.77 2.72 2.11
CA ARG A 39 -8.39 1.31 2.19
C ARG A 39 -8.17 0.73 0.81
N ILE A 40 -7.10 -0.05 0.63
CA ILE A 40 -6.91 -0.95 -0.51
C ILE A 40 -7.59 -2.29 -0.17
N CYS A 41 -8.54 -2.70 -1.00
CA CYS A 41 -9.25 -3.97 -0.89
C CYS A 41 -9.50 -4.58 -2.28
N GLU A 42 -10.27 -5.65 -2.34
CA GLU A 42 -10.61 -6.40 -3.54
C GLU A 42 -11.29 -5.53 -4.61
N GLU A 43 -12.00 -4.48 -4.19
CA GLU A 43 -12.64 -3.50 -5.05
C GLU A 43 -11.67 -2.41 -5.55
N GLY A 44 -10.44 -2.33 -5.04
CA GLY A 44 -9.44 -1.31 -5.36
C GLY A 44 -9.15 -0.35 -4.20
N LEU A 45 -8.80 0.91 -4.49
CA LEU A 45 -8.63 1.94 -3.46
C LEU A 45 -9.99 2.59 -3.17
N VAL A 46 -10.50 2.41 -1.96
CA VAL A 46 -11.85 2.82 -1.55
C VAL A 46 -11.77 3.87 -0.46
N ASN A 47 -12.57 4.94 -0.62
CA ASN A 47 -12.90 5.86 0.45
C ASN A 47 -14.10 5.32 1.24
N LEU A 48 -13.85 4.71 2.39
CA LEU A 48 -14.83 4.13 3.32
C LEU A 48 -15.84 5.15 3.87
N LYS A 49 -15.52 6.45 3.87
CA LYS A 49 -16.48 7.49 4.29
C LYS A 49 -17.60 7.67 3.27
N SER A 50 -17.28 7.59 1.98
CA SER A 50 -18.26 7.74 0.89
C SER A 50 -18.69 6.42 0.26
N GLY A 51 -18.00 5.30 0.56
CA GLY A 51 -18.18 4.02 -0.11
C GLY A 51 -17.81 4.03 -1.59
N LYS A 52 -16.94 4.96 -2.01
CA LYS A 52 -16.59 5.16 -3.44
C LYS A 52 -15.15 4.77 -3.69
N ASN A 53 -14.92 4.15 -4.84
CA ASN A 53 -13.59 3.96 -5.38
C ASN A 53 -12.96 5.32 -5.71
N VAL A 54 -11.68 5.46 -5.39
CA VAL A 54 -10.86 6.60 -5.77
C VAL A 54 -9.75 6.13 -6.70
N SER A 55 -9.28 7.02 -7.58
CA SER A 55 -8.16 6.71 -8.46
C SER A 55 -6.86 6.59 -7.66
N LEU A 56 -6.01 5.64 -8.04
CA LEU A 56 -4.63 5.53 -7.54
C LEU A 56 -3.70 6.56 -8.19
N PHE A 57 -4.07 7.08 -9.36
CA PHE A 57 -3.30 8.05 -10.11
C PHE A 57 -3.99 9.41 -10.06
N VAL A 58 -3.21 10.44 -9.72
CA VAL A 58 -3.58 11.86 -9.91
C VAL A 58 -3.25 12.24 -11.36
N GLU A 59 -4.13 13.04 -11.98
CA GLU A 59 -3.88 13.68 -13.28
C GLU A 59 -2.91 14.86 -13.17
#